data_AF-A0A531KKE7-F1
#
_entry.id   AF-A0A531KKE7-F1
#
_cell.length_a   1.000
_cell.length_b   1.000
_cell.length_c   1.000
_cell.angle_alpha   90.00
_cell.angle_beta   90.00
_cell.angle_gamma   90.00
#
_symmetry.space_group_name_H-M   'P 1'
#
loop_
_entity.id
_entity.type
_entity.pdbx_description
1 polymer ?
#
loop_
_entity_poly.entity_id
_entity_poly.type
_entity_poly.pdbx_seq_one_letter_code
_entity_poly.pdbx_strand_id
1 'polypeptide(L)'
;MNISRGPQAFPRSEYLRRLGSVKFEMGRCDIDALVVSDQHNITYLTGYTALSAYVPQAVVVSIREEEPTFILRRCDAPAAIHQCFMERDKIVAYPEAYIGNPDKDGYDAVVDYLEDVGLASRGIGIELCCLPSQSAEKFRMRLPSATIVDATKAVTWIRLIKSDLEIAVMREAAAISDAAILRAAEVIRPGVRE
;
A
#
# COMPACT_ATOMS: atom_id res chain seq x y z
N MET A 1 2.55 -8.52 23.62
CA MET A 1 1.08 -8.40 23.45
C MET A 1 0.72 -9.21 22.21
N ASN A 2 -0.23 -10.15 22.31
CA ASN A 2 -0.66 -10.94 21.15
C ASN A 2 -1.74 -10.13 20.42
N ILE A 3 -1.46 -9.73 19.18
CA ILE A 3 -2.38 -8.93 18.36
C ILE A 3 -3.10 -9.90 17.43
N SER A 4 -4.43 -9.92 17.50
CA SER A 4 -5.26 -10.75 16.62
C SER A 4 -5.66 -9.99 15.36
N ARG A 5 -5.78 -10.70 14.25
CA ARG A 5 -6.35 -10.18 13.00
C ARG A 5 -7.81 -9.77 13.22
N GLY A 6 -8.17 -8.58 12.77
CA GLY A 6 -9.52 -8.03 12.80
C GLY A 6 -10.35 -8.47 11.59
N PRO A 7 -11.65 -8.10 11.56
CA PRO A 7 -12.50 -8.35 10.42
C PRO A 7 -11.94 -7.68 9.17
N GLN A 8 -11.98 -8.39 8.05
CA GLN A 8 -11.45 -7.94 6.77
C GLN A 8 -12.57 -7.36 5.92
N ALA A 9 -12.32 -6.24 5.23
CA ALA A 9 -13.29 -5.63 4.32
C ALA A 9 -13.65 -6.54 3.13
N PHE A 10 -12.71 -7.38 2.71
CA PHE A 10 -12.87 -8.33 1.62
C PHE A 10 -12.31 -9.71 2.02
N PRO A 11 -12.82 -10.82 1.45
CA PRO A 11 -12.24 -12.15 1.68
C PRO A 11 -10.81 -12.23 1.12
N ARG A 12 -9.99 -13.14 1.68
CA ARG A 12 -8.60 -13.37 1.23
C ARG A 12 -8.49 -13.62 -0.28
N SER A 13 -9.46 -14.33 -0.86
CA SER A 13 -9.52 -14.61 -2.30
C SER A 13 -9.56 -13.35 -3.16
N GLU A 14 -10.21 -12.28 -2.70
CA GLU A 14 -10.27 -11.01 -3.42
C GLU A 14 -8.89 -10.31 -3.40
N TYR A 15 -8.17 -10.31 -2.28
CA TYR A 15 -6.80 -9.77 -2.23
C TYR A 15 -5.84 -10.57 -3.11
N LEU A 16 -5.92 -11.91 -3.09
CA LEU A 16 -5.11 -12.74 -3.98
C LEU A 16 -5.43 -12.52 -5.46
N ARG A 17 -6.70 -12.31 -5.82
CA ARG A 17 -7.10 -11.94 -7.19
C ARG A 17 -6.42 -10.64 -7.62
N ARG A 18 -6.44 -9.61 -6.76
CA ARG A 18 -5.78 -8.31 -7.01
C ARG A 18 -4.28 -8.48 -7.21
N LEU A 19 -3.62 -9.25 -6.35
CA LEU A 19 -2.19 -9.56 -6.46
C LEU A 19 -1.86 -10.34 -7.74
N GLY A 20 -2.73 -11.25 -8.16
CA GLY A 20 -2.61 -11.97 -9.43
C GLY A 20 -2.60 -11.00 -10.63
N SER A 21 -3.52 -10.04 -10.66
CA SER A 21 -3.54 -8.99 -11.69
C SER A 21 -2.29 -8.11 -11.67
N VAL A 22 -1.80 -7.74 -10.48
CA VAL A 22 -0.56 -6.97 -10.34
C VAL A 22 0.64 -7.75 -10.87
N LYS A 23 0.79 -9.02 -10.48
CA LYS A 23 1.91 -9.86 -10.93
C LYS A 23 1.87 -10.14 -12.43
N PHE A 24 0.67 -10.27 -13.01
CA PHE A 24 0.52 -10.37 -14.45
C PHE A 24 1.06 -9.12 -15.17
N GLU A 25 0.72 -7.92 -14.70
CA GLU A 25 1.25 -6.67 -15.26
C GLU A 25 2.76 -6.50 -14.99
N MET A 26 3.26 -6.92 -13.81
CA MET A 26 4.70 -6.94 -13.52
C MET A 26 5.47 -7.79 -14.55
N GLY A 27 4.95 -8.96 -14.90
CA GLY A 27 5.56 -9.82 -15.93
C GLY A 27 5.58 -9.18 -17.33
N ARG A 28 4.58 -8.36 -17.67
CA ARG A 28 4.56 -7.61 -18.94
C ARG A 28 5.58 -6.48 -19.00
N CYS A 29 5.96 -5.95 -17.83
CA CYS A 29 6.92 -4.86 -17.69
C CYS A 29 8.35 -5.33 -17.36
N ASP A 30 8.60 -6.65 -17.34
CA ASP A 30 9.88 -7.25 -16.96
C ASP A 30 10.36 -6.81 -15.56
N ILE A 31 9.43 -6.80 -14.60
CA ILE A 31 9.66 -6.41 -13.21
C ILE A 31 9.47 -7.63 -12.30
N ASP A 32 10.45 -7.91 -11.45
CA ASP A 32 10.40 -8.97 -10.44
C ASP A 32 9.83 -8.49 -9.10
N ALA A 33 9.95 -7.19 -8.80
CA ALA A 33 9.52 -6.58 -7.55
C ALA A 33 8.81 -5.24 -7.80
N LEU A 34 7.63 -5.04 -7.21
CA LEU A 34 6.92 -3.75 -7.24
C LEU A 34 6.90 -3.14 -5.84
N VAL A 35 7.45 -1.94 -5.70
CA VAL A 35 7.40 -1.12 -4.49
C VAL A 35 6.22 -0.15 -4.59
N VAL A 36 5.20 -0.41 -3.79
CA VAL A 36 3.96 0.37 -3.71
C VAL A 36 4.00 1.26 -2.47
N SER A 37 3.99 2.57 -2.67
CA SER A 37 4.08 3.58 -1.61
C SER A 37 2.81 4.44 -1.50
N ASP A 38 1.99 4.49 -2.55
CA ASP A 38 0.69 5.17 -2.51
C ASP A 38 -0.24 4.47 -1.50
N GLN A 39 -0.75 5.24 -0.55
CA GLN A 39 -1.62 4.73 0.52
C GLN A 39 -2.87 4.02 -0.03
N HIS A 40 -3.45 4.51 -1.12
CA HIS A 40 -4.66 3.91 -1.69
C HIS A 40 -4.36 2.54 -2.32
N ASN A 41 -3.21 2.41 -2.98
CA ASN A 41 -2.73 1.15 -3.54
C ASN A 41 -2.32 0.17 -2.43
N ILE A 42 -1.68 0.64 -1.35
CA ILE A 42 -1.42 -0.15 -0.14
C ILE A 42 -2.75 -0.68 0.43
N THR A 43 -3.75 0.17 0.65
CA THR A 43 -5.07 -0.25 1.14
C THR A 43 -5.73 -1.27 0.22
N TYR A 44 -5.70 -1.05 -1.10
CA TYR A 44 -6.29 -1.95 -2.08
C TYR A 44 -5.65 -3.35 -2.06
N LEU A 45 -4.33 -3.42 -1.92
CA LEU A 45 -3.59 -4.68 -1.94
C LEU A 45 -3.59 -5.41 -0.61
N THR A 46 -3.73 -4.71 0.52
CA THR A 46 -3.48 -5.27 1.85
C THR A 46 -4.67 -5.22 2.81
N GLY A 47 -5.61 -4.29 2.62
CA GLY A 47 -6.66 -3.97 3.58
C GLY A 47 -6.25 -2.95 4.66
N TYR A 48 -5.02 -2.45 4.64
CA TYR A 48 -4.52 -1.48 5.62
C TYR A 48 -5.18 -0.10 5.47
N THR A 49 -5.75 0.44 6.54
CA THR A 49 -6.49 1.73 6.52
C THR A 49 -6.03 2.73 7.58
N ALA A 50 -5.06 2.37 8.42
CA ALA A 50 -4.55 3.29 9.43
C ALA A 50 -3.82 4.48 8.80
N LEU A 51 -3.95 5.65 9.45
CA LEU A 51 -3.42 6.92 8.98
C LEU A 51 -1.92 7.05 9.33
N SER A 52 -1.06 6.33 8.61
CA SER A 52 0.40 6.33 8.82
C SER A 52 1.21 6.84 7.63
N ALA A 53 0.56 7.25 6.53
CA ALA A 53 1.24 7.70 5.30
C ALA A 53 2.08 8.99 5.45
N TYR A 54 2.09 9.63 6.63
CA TYR A 54 2.94 10.79 6.93
C TYR A 54 4.41 10.40 7.18
N VAL A 55 4.70 9.11 7.33
CA VAL A 55 6.06 8.55 7.38
C VAL A 55 6.27 7.54 6.24
N PRO A 56 7.52 7.30 5.82
CA PRO A 56 7.80 6.31 4.78
C PRO A 56 7.27 4.92 5.14
N GLN A 57 6.59 4.29 4.18
CA GLN A 57 6.11 2.92 4.25
C GLN A 57 5.93 2.41 2.82
N ALA A 58 6.09 1.11 2.61
CA ALA A 58 5.88 0.53 1.29
C ALA A 58 5.48 -0.94 1.37
N VAL A 59 4.62 -1.36 0.46
CA VAL A 59 4.32 -2.76 0.19
C VAL A 59 5.19 -3.23 -0.97
N VAL A 60 5.98 -4.28 -0.74
CA VAL A 60 6.78 -4.95 -1.77
C VAL A 60 6.02 -6.17 -2.27
N VAL A 61 5.56 -6.11 -3.52
CA VAL A 61 4.99 -7.27 -4.23
C VAL A 61 6.11 -7.96 -4.99
N SER A 62 6.40 -9.21 -4.65
CA SER A 62 7.36 -10.05 -5.38
C SER A 62 6.62 -11.00 -6.32
N ILE A 63 7.16 -11.23 -7.51
CA ILE A 63 6.61 -12.25 -8.43
C ILE A 63 6.75 -13.68 -7.88
N ARG A 64 7.68 -13.89 -6.93
CA ARG A 64 8.02 -15.22 -6.39
C ARG A 64 7.15 -15.64 -5.20
N GLU A 65 6.58 -14.68 -4.49
CA GLU A 65 5.82 -14.90 -3.26
C GLU A 65 4.32 -14.83 -3.53
N GLU A 66 3.48 -15.56 -2.81
CA GLU A 66 2.02 -15.41 -2.91
C GLU A 66 1.56 -14.07 -2.33
N GLU A 67 1.99 -13.79 -1.09
CA GLU A 67 1.65 -12.58 -0.34
C GLU A 67 2.73 -11.50 -0.46
N PRO A 68 2.35 -10.21 -0.48
CA PRO A 68 3.33 -9.13 -0.49
C PRO A 68 3.89 -8.91 0.92
N THR A 69 4.95 -8.12 1.04
CA THR A 69 5.56 -7.75 2.32
C THR A 69 5.35 -6.27 2.60
N PHE A 70 4.81 -5.93 3.75
CA PHE A 70 4.56 -4.54 4.15
C PHE A 70 5.61 -4.06 5.13
N ILE A 71 6.38 -3.06 4.71
CA ILE A 71 7.47 -2.45 5.48
C ILE A 71 6.99 -1.09 5.98
N LEU A 72 6.91 -0.94 7.30
CA LEU A 72 6.35 0.25 7.93
C LEU A 72 7.00 0.54 9.29
N ARG A 73 6.66 1.70 9.85
CA ARG A 73 7.14 2.15 11.16
C ARG A 73 6.72 1.15 12.25
N ARG A 74 7.62 0.90 13.21
CA ARG A 74 7.36 -0.02 14.34
C ARG A 74 6.10 0.31 15.15
N CYS A 75 5.80 1.59 15.40
CA CYS A 75 4.57 2.00 16.07
C CYS A 75 3.28 1.62 15.30
N ASP A 76 3.35 1.50 13.97
CA ASP A 76 2.19 1.22 13.12
C ASP A 76 2.03 -0.28 12.81
N ALA A 77 3.06 -1.09 13.02
CA ALA A 77 3.02 -2.55 12.82
C ALA A 77 1.86 -3.26 13.56
N PRO A 78 1.48 -2.89 14.80
CA PRO A 78 0.28 -3.40 15.44
C PRO A 78 -1.00 -3.22 14.62
N ALA A 79 -1.18 -2.06 13.98
CA ALA A 79 -2.33 -1.77 13.15
C ALA A 79 -2.30 -2.62 11.87
N ALA A 80 -1.12 -2.76 11.24
CA ALA A 80 -0.96 -3.65 10.09
C ALA A 80 -1.28 -5.12 10.44
N ILE A 81 -0.82 -5.63 11.58
CA ILE A 81 -1.12 -7.02 12.01
C ILE A 81 -2.62 -7.22 12.22
N HIS A 82 -3.30 -6.19 12.73
CA HIS A 82 -4.73 -6.24 12.95
C HIS A 82 -5.53 -6.14 11.63
N GLN A 83 -5.13 -5.25 10.72
CA GLN A 83 -5.95 -4.88 9.57
C GLN A 83 -5.64 -5.67 8.31
N CYS A 84 -4.38 -6.07 8.09
CA CYS A 84 -3.97 -6.70 6.85
C CYS A 84 -4.44 -8.15 6.73
N PHE A 85 -4.72 -8.57 5.50
CA PHE A 85 -5.06 -9.98 5.22
C PHE A 85 -3.84 -10.92 5.33
N MET A 86 -2.63 -10.38 5.21
CA MET A 86 -1.36 -11.09 5.14
C MET A 86 -0.98 -11.77 6.45
N GLU A 87 -0.11 -12.77 6.37
CA GLU A 87 0.52 -13.38 7.53
C GLU A 87 1.47 -12.43 8.27
N ARG A 88 1.67 -12.69 9.57
CA ARG A 88 2.38 -11.76 10.46
C ARG A 88 3.84 -11.55 10.07
N ASP A 89 4.47 -12.58 9.53
CA ASP A 89 5.86 -12.56 9.05
C ASP A 89 6.04 -11.69 7.78
N LYS A 90 4.95 -11.36 7.09
CA LYS A 90 4.93 -10.41 5.97
C LYS A 90 4.87 -8.94 6.42
N ILE A 91 4.89 -8.66 7.72
CA ILE A 91 4.87 -7.30 8.27
C ILE A 91 6.23 -7.00 8.91
N VAL A 92 7.00 -6.14 8.26
CA VAL A 92 8.37 -5.79 8.67
C VAL A 92 8.37 -4.39 9.28
N ALA A 93 8.75 -4.30 10.54
CA ALA A 93 8.80 -3.06 11.29
C ALA A 93 10.20 -2.45 11.29
N TYR A 94 10.40 -1.28 10.68
CA TYR A 94 11.68 -0.59 10.77
C TYR A 94 11.84 0.18 12.10
N PRO A 95 13.07 0.41 12.58
CA PRO A 95 13.33 1.03 13.88
C PRO A 95 12.84 2.48 13.96
N GLU A 96 12.38 2.90 15.14
CA GLU A 96 11.98 4.30 15.40
C GLU A 96 13.13 5.31 15.18
N ALA A 97 14.39 4.86 15.23
CA ALA A 97 15.56 5.69 14.95
C ALA A 97 15.65 6.23 13.51
N TYR A 98 14.79 5.74 12.61
CA TYR A 98 14.68 6.24 11.22
C TYR A 98 13.72 7.44 11.11
N ILE A 99 12.92 7.71 12.14
CA ILE A 99 11.94 8.81 12.12
C ILE A 99 12.66 10.13 12.42
N GLY A 100 12.55 11.10 11.50
CA GLY A 100 13.18 12.42 11.63
C GLY A 100 14.71 12.40 11.55
N ASN A 101 15.29 11.29 11.09
CA ASN A 101 16.72 11.15 10.91
C ASN A 101 17.13 11.77 9.55
N PRO A 102 18.19 12.61 9.51
CA PRO A 102 18.59 13.30 8.28
C PRO A 102 19.23 12.37 7.24
N ASP A 103 19.82 11.26 7.66
CA ASP A 103 20.62 10.38 6.80
C ASP A 103 19.91 9.08 6.41
N LYS A 104 18.99 8.60 7.25
CA LYS A 104 18.26 7.34 7.06
C LYS A 104 16.76 7.51 7.26
N ASP A 105 15.96 6.81 6.48
CA ASP A 105 14.50 6.79 6.61
C ASP A 105 13.92 5.40 6.34
N GLY A 106 12.59 5.26 6.39
CA GLY A 106 11.94 3.97 6.15
C GLY A 106 12.15 3.40 4.73
N TYR A 107 12.51 4.22 3.73
CA TYR A 107 12.86 3.69 2.41
C TYR A 107 14.23 3.02 2.40
N ASP A 108 15.14 3.36 3.32
CA ASP A 108 16.35 2.55 3.52
C ASP A 108 16.00 1.13 3.94
N ALA A 109 15.02 0.95 4.83
CA ALA A 109 14.58 -0.39 5.22
C ALA A 109 13.92 -1.16 4.04
N VAL A 110 13.25 -0.45 3.12
CA VAL A 110 12.71 -1.05 1.90
C VAL A 110 13.83 -1.52 0.97
N VAL A 111 14.87 -0.71 0.80
CA VAL A 111 16.05 -1.08 0.01
C VAL A 111 16.80 -2.25 0.66
N ASP A 112 17.05 -2.20 1.97
CA ASP A 112 17.70 -3.27 2.74
C ASP A 112 16.93 -4.59 2.52
N TYR A 113 15.60 -4.57 2.61
CA TYR A 113 14.77 -5.74 2.36
C TYR A 113 14.92 -6.29 0.93
N LEU A 114 14.94 -5.42 -0.09
CA LEU A 114 15.13 -5.84 -1.49
C LEU A 114 16.49 -6.49 -1.73
N GLU A 115 17.53 -6.03 -1.04
CA GLU A 115 18.87 -6.64 -1.02
C GLU A 115 18.83 -8.03 -0.37
N ASP A 116 18.25 -8.12 0.82
CA ASP A 116 18.18 -9.36 1.61
C ASP A 116 17.44 -10.49 0.88
N VAL A 117 16.37 -10.17 0.13
CA VAL A 117 15.60 -11.16 -0.64
C VAL A 117 16.14 -11.40 -2.05
N GLY A 118 17.30 -10.83 -2.40
CA GLY A 118 17.99 -11.06 -3.67
C GLY A 118 17.29 -10.46 -4.89
N LEU A 119 16.60 -9.32 -4.72
CA LEU A 119 15.94 -8.56 -5.78
C LEU A 119 16.72 -7.30 -6.20
N ALA A 120 17.81 -6.96 -5.53
CA ALA A 120 18.62 -5.77 -5.78
C ALA A 120 19.30 -5.66 -7.16
N SER A 121 19.30 -6.73 -7.95
CA SER A 121 19.84 -6.75 -9.33
C SER A 121 18.78 -7.06 -10.39
N ARG A 122 17.50 -6.92 -10.03
CA ARG A 122 16.35 -7.28 -10.88
C ARG A 122 15.62 -6.06 -11.43
N GLY A 123 14.58 -6.29 -12.23
CA GLY A 123 13.62 -5.25 -12.58
C GLY A 123 12.79 -4.87 -11.35
N ILE A 124 12.81 -3.59 -10.95
CA ILE A 124 12.09 -3.07 -9.79
C ILE A 124 11.18 -1.94 -10.23
N GLY A 125 9.87 -2.16 -10.13
CA GLY A 125 8.85 -1.17 -10.35
C GLY A 125 8.71 -0.28 -9.11
N ILE A 126 8.67 1.03 -9.31
CA ILE A 126 8.49 2.00 -8.23
C ILE A 126 7.44 3.03 -8.64
N GLU A 127 6.56 3.41 -7.71
CA GLU A 127 5.61 4.51 -7.91
C GLU A 127 6.29 5.89 -7.81
N LEU A 128 7.08 6.24 -8.84
CA LEU A 128 7.95 7.41 -8.83
C LEU A 128 7.23 8.74 -8.59
N CYS A 129 6.00 8.92 -9.08
CA CYS A 129 5.27 10.18 -8.83
C CYS A 129 4.74 10.31 -7.39
N CYS A 130 4.66 9.20 -6.65
CA CYS A 130 4.20 9.18 -5.27
C CYS A 130 5.36 9.32 -4.27
N LEU A 131 6.60 9.21 -4.74
CA LEU A 131 7.80 9.31 -3.91
C LEU A 131 8.41 10.71 -3.95
N PRO A 132 8.94 11.19 -2.81
CA PRO A 132 9.86 12.33 -2.83
C PRO A 132 11.03 12.06 -3.77
N SER A 133 11.48 13.08 -4.50
CA SER A 133 12.57 12.96 -5.47
C SER A 133 13.86 12.40 -4.84
N GLN A 134 14.18 12.82 -3.61
CA GLN A 134 15.32 12.32 -2.85
C GLN A 134 15.22 10.81 -2.57
N SER A 135 14.02 10.31 -2.28
CA SER A 135 13.79 8.88 -2.05
C SER A 135 13.93 8.09 -3.36
N ALA A 136 13.41 8.61 -4.47
CA ALA A 136 13.60 7.98 -5.78
C ALA A 136 15.09 7.88 -6.15
N GLU A 137 15.87 8.93 -5.89
CA GLU A 137 17.32 8.92 -6.13
C GLU A 137 18.04 7.95 -5.20
N LYS A 138 17.61 7.83 -3.94
CA LYS A 138 18.11 6.84 -2.99
C LYS A 138 17.99 5.41 -3.53
N PHE A 139 16.84 5.03 -4.09
CA PHE A 139 16.68 3.71 -4.72
C PHE A 139 17.69 3.50 -5.86
N ARG A 140 17.90 4.49 -6.74
CA ARG A 140 18.86 4.40 -7.85
C ARG A 140 20.31 4.27 -7.37
N MET A 141 20.70 5.06 -6.37
CA MET A 141 22.06 5.05 -5.84
C MET A 141 22.38 3.77 -5.09
N ARG A 142 21.42 3.26 -4.30
CA ARG A 142 21.64 2.05 -3.48
C ARG A 142 21.46 0.75 -4.25
N LEU A 143 20.66 0.75 -5.32
CA LEU A 143 20.43 -0.43 -6.16
C LEU A 143 20.97 -0.21 -7.58
N PRO A 144 22.28 0.04 -7.77
CA PRO A 144 22.85 0.41 -9.08
C PRO A 144 22.80 -0.74 -10.10
N SER A 145 22.58 -1.98 -9.66
CA SER A 145 22.43 -3.15 -10.52
C SER A 145 20.97 -3.45 -10.87
N ALA A 146 20.00 -2.76 -10.26
CA ALA A 146 18.58 -2.94 -10.57
C ALA A 146 18.17 -2.09 -11.77
N THR A 147 17.23 -2.61 -12.56
CA THR A 147 16.52 -1.79 -13.56
C THR A 147 15.30 -1.17 -12.89
N ILE A 148 15.39 0.11 -12.55
CA ILE A 148 14.26 0.84 -11.95
C ILE A 148 13.28 1.27 -13.03
N VAL A 149 12.04 0.81 -12.93
CA VAL A 149 10.95 1.10 -13.87
C VAL A 149 9.90 1.96 -13.18
N ASP A 150 9.40 2.99 -13.86
CA ASP A 150 8.25 3.75 -13.37
C ASP A 150 6.98 2.89 -13.44
N ALA A 151 6.44 2.55 -12.27
CA ALA A 151 5.22 1.77 -12.11
C ALA A 151 4.09 2.56 -11.45
N THR A 152 4.16 3.91 -11.45
CA THR A 152 3.20 4.82 -10.80
C THR A 152 1.73 4.49 -11.08
N LYS A 153 1.41 4.04 -12.29
CA LYS A 153 0.02 3.76 -12.68
C LYS A 153 -0.35 2.28 -12.67
N ALA A 154 0.57 1.36 -12.36
CA ALA A 154 0.36 -0.07 -12.52
C ALA A 154 -0.85 -0.57 -11.71
N VAL A 155 -0.86 -0.30 -10.39
CA VAL A 155 -1.97 -0.71 -9.51
C VAL A 155 -3.21 0.14 -9.77
N THR A 156 -3.05 1.44 -10.01
CA THR A 156 -4.15 2.37 -10.27
C THR A 156 -4.99 1.98 -11.50
N TRP A 157 -4.37 1.50 -12.59
CA TRP A 157 -5.09 1.00 -13.76
C TRP A 157 -5.85 -0.30 -13.48
N ILE A 158 -5.26 -1.22 -12.72
CA ILE A 158 -5.92 -2.45 -12.30
C ILE A 158 -7.18 -2.13 -11.47
N ARG A 159 -7.06 -1.14 -10.57
CA ARG A 159 -8.17 -0.66 -9.71
C ARG A 159 -9.30 -0.01 -10.50
N LEU A 160 -9.15 0.28 -11.79
CA LEU A 160 -10.20 0.93 -12.57
C LEU A 160 -11.45 0.03 -12.67
N ILE A 161 -11.25 -1.27 -12.90
CA ILE A 161 -12.31 -2.27 -13.00
C ILE A 161 -12.62 -2.84 -11.62
N LYS A 162 -13.79 -2.53 -11.09
CA LYS A 162 -14.24 -2.95 -9.75
C LYS A 162 -14.72 -4.40 -9.75
N SER A 163 -14.46 -5.14 -8.66
CA SER A 163 -15.19 -6.38 -8.41
C SER A 163 -16.63 -6.13 -7.97
N ASP A 164 -17.45 -7.16 -8.05
CA ASP A 164 -18.82 -7.12 -7.50
C ASP A 164 -18.82 -6.80 -6.00
N LEU A 165 -17.79 -7.24 -5.27
CA LEU A 165 -17.60 -6.91 -3.86
C LEU A 165 -17.32 -5.42 -3.64
N GLU A 166 -16.46 -4.82 -4.45
CA GLU A 166 -16.20 -3.38 -4.39
C GLU A 166 -17.45 -2.57 -4.76
N ILE A 167 -18.18 -3.00 -5.80
CA ILE A 167 -19.43 -2.35 -6.22
C ILE A 167 -20.48 -2.42 -5.12
N ALA A 168 -20.59 -3.54 -4.39
CA ALA A 168 -21.50 -3.67 -3.26
C ALA A 168 -21.18 -2.63 -2.17
N VAL A 169 -19.91 -2.52 -1.76
CA VAL A 169 -19.47 -1.51 -0.78
C VAL A 169 -19.71 -0.08 -1.30
N MET A 170 -19.48 0.18 -2.59
CA MET A 170 -19.77 1.50 -3.19
C MET A 170 -21.26 1.86 -3.15
N ARG A 171 -22.16 0.87 -3.33
CA ARG A 171 -23.61 1.10 -3.22
C ARG A 171 -24.03 1.43 -1.79
N GLU A 172 -23.44 0.76 -0.80
CA GLU A 172 -23.66 1.10 0.62
C GLU A 172 -23.18 2.51 0.94
N ALA A 173 -21.99 2.90 0.46
CA ALA A 173 -21.45 4.25 0.62
C ALA A 173 -22.34 5.33 -0.06
N ALA A 174 -22.90 5.02 -1.23
CA ALA A 174 -23.85 5.89 -1.91
C ALA A 174 -25.12 6.09 -1.08
N ALA A 175 -25.70 5.02 -0.54
CA ALA A 175 -26.89 5.11 0.32
C ALA A 175 -26.66 5.97 1.57
N ILE A 176 -25.47 5.88 2.20
CA ILE A 176 -25.10 6.73 3.34
C ILE A 176 -25.00 8.20 2.92
N SER A 177 -24.40 8.45 1.75
CA SER A 177 -24.23 9.81 1.21
C SER A 177 -25.58 10.43 0.85
N ASP A 178 -26.49 9.67 0.24
CA ASP A 178 -27.86 10.09 -0.04
C ASP A 178 -28.59 10.47 1.25
N ALA A 179 -28.50 9.64 2.28
CA ALA A 179 -29.11 9.93 3.58
C ALA A 179 -28.55 11.23 4.21
N ALA A 180 -27.24 11.46 4.11
CA ALA A 180 -26.61 12.67 4.63
C ALA A 180 -27.09 13.94 3.90
N ILE A 181 -27.18 13.90 2.56
CA ILE A 181 -27.66 15.03 1.76
C ILE A 181 -29.14 15.31 2.00
N LEU A 182 -29.97 14.27 2.05
CA LEU A 182 -31.39 14.42 2.38
C LEU A 182 -31.56 15.07 3.75
N ARG A 183 -30.78 14.62 4.75
CA ARG A 183 -30.83 15.21 6.08
C ARG A 183 -30.36 16.67 6.10
N ALA A 184 -29.31 17.00 5.35
CA ALA A 184 -28.85 18.37 5.21
C ALA A 184 -29.95 19.28 4.63
N ALA A 185 -30.62 18.84 3.57
CA ALA A 185 -31.72 19.59 2.95
C ALA A 185 -32.89 19.87 3.91
N GLU A 186 -33.18 18.96 4.85
CA GLU A 186 -34.22 19.16 5.86
C GLU A 186 -33.87 20.22 6.91
N VAL A 187 -32.59 20.38 7.24
CA VAL A 187 -32.16 21.17 8.42
C VAL A 187 -31.56 22.53 8.06
N ILE A 188 -31.05 22.68 6.84
CA ILE A 188 -30.40 23.92 6.37
C ILE A 188 -31.41 25.06 6.31
N ARG A 189 -31.11 26.14 7.02
CA ARG A 189 -31.90 27.38 7.06
C ARG A 189 -31.07 28.54 7.61
N PRO A 190 -31.38 29.80 7.24
CA PRO A 190 -30.73 30.97 7.82
C PRO A 190 -30.78 30.93 9.35
N GLY A 191 -29.65 31.26 9.98
CA GLY A 191 -29.51 31.27 11.45
C GLY A 191 -29.11 29.93 12.08
N VAL A 192 -29.04 28.83 11.33
CA VAL A 192 -28.41 27.58 11.78
C VAL A 192 -26.91 27.63 11.44
N ARG A 193 -26.05 27.26 12.39
CA ARG A 193 -24.60 27.21 12.18
C ARG A 193 -24.22 25.94 11.41
N GLU A 194 -23.19 26.07 10.57
CA GLU A 194 -22.42 24.95 10.03
C GLU A 194 -21.79 24.12 11.17
#